data_AF-A0A6P5RLR2-F1
#
_entry.id   AF-A0A6P5RLR2-F1
#
_cell.length_a   1.000
_cell.length_b   1.000
_cell.length_c   1.000
_cell.angle_alpha   90.00
_cell.angle_beta   90.00
_cell.angle_gamma   90.00
#
_symmetry.space_group_name_H-M   'P 1'
#
loop_
_entity.id
_entity.type
_entity.pdbx_description
1 polymer ?
#
loop_
_entity_poly.entity_id
_entity_poly.type
_entity_poly.pdbx_seq_one_letter_code
_entity_poly.pdbx_strand_id
1 'polypeptide(L)'
;MEKIKDTDIRQEVVSLLTKLSDGWRQSCKDKGVIVHGGTCGQLLEKYKVKGQLNLIWSVDVLEENSDYVQVMKIWDVLPVSDTTEFAERLQIIFRSYTADKMNLCLLRCVEGDKVVPMRSPVDSSSSRAADPVEILSKPLSSLSLTDEPNIK
;
A
#
# COMPACT_ATOMS: atom_id res chain seq x y z
N MET A 1 -18.32 -17.35 4.87
CA MET A 1 -18.35 -15.90 5.16
C MET A 1 -19.46 -15.65 6.14
N GLU A 2 -19.10 -15.40 7.39
CA GLU A 2 -20.06 -15.05 8.43
C GLU A 2 -20.39 -13.55 8.30
N LYS A 3 -21.67 -13.18 8.46
CA LYS A 3 -22.08 -11.78 8.33
C LYS A 3 -21.92 -11.08 9.66
N ILE A 4 -21.33 -9.88 9.65
CA ILE A 4 -21.37 -8.97 10.80
C ILE A 4 -22.84 -8.56 11.01
N LYS A 5 -23.45 -9.08 12.10
CA LYS A 5 -24.86 -8.83 12.43
C LYS A 5 -25.06 -7.48 13.12
N ASP A 6 -24.05 -7.03 13.84
CA ASP A 6 -24.08 -5.76 14.57
C ASP A 6 -23.99 -4.58 13.59
N THR A 7 -24.97 -3.69 13.67
CA THR A 7 -25.09 -2.55 12.76
C THR A 7 -24.06 -1.46 13.05
N ASP A 8 -23.69 -1.27 14.32
CA ASP A 8 -22.69 -0.28 14.72
C ASP A 8 -21.30 -0.69 14.25
N ILE A 9 -20.97 -1.98 14.37
CA ILE A 9 -19.71 -2.54 13.84
C ILE A 9 -19.69 -2.36 12.31
N ARG A 10 -20.79 -2.68 11.60
CA ARG A 10 -20.85 -2.50 10.15
C ARG A 10 -20.63 -1.05 9.73
N GLN A 11 -21.24 -0.11 10.44
CA GLN A 11 -21.08 1.32 10.16
C GLN A 11 -19.64 1.79 10.38
N GLU A 12 -18.97 1.28 11.43
CA GLU A 12 -17.56 1.55 11.68
C GLU A 12 -16.66 1.00 10.58
N VAL A 13 -16.89 -0.25 10.14
CA VAL A 13 -16.14 -0.86 9.03
C VAL A 13 -16.29 -0.01 7.76
N VAL A 14 -17.53 0.40 7.42
CA VAL A 14 -17.77 1.26 6.24
C VAL A 14 -17.05 2.61 6.38
N SER A 15 -17.08 3.23 7.57
CA SER A 15 -16.35 4.49 7.80
C SER A 15 -14.84 4.30 7.63
N LEU A 16 -14.28 3.19 8.12
CA LEU A 16 -12.87 2.89 8.01
C LEU A 16 -12.44 2.65 6.55
N LEU A 17 -13.25 1.92 5.80
CA LEU A 17 -13.03 1.70 4.36
C LEU A 17 -13.10 3.02 3.57
N THR A 18 -14.03 3.90 3.92
CA THR A 18 -14.15 5.24 3.31
C THR A 18 -12.90 6.09 3.59
N LYS A 19 -12.42 6.10 4.83
CA LYS A 19 -11.17 6.79 5.18
C LYS A 19 -9.98 6.23 4.40
N LEU A 20 -9.88 4.90 4.31
CA LEU A 20 -8.82 4.23 3.57
C LEU A 20 -8.84 4.59 2.07
N SER A 21 -10.03 4.65 1.45
CA SER A 21 -10.17 5.07 0.05
C SER A 21 -9.83 6.54 -0.16
N ASP A 22 -10.06 7.39 0.85
CA ASP A 22 -9.68 8.80 0.83
C ASP A 22 -8.19 9.04 1.07
N GLY A 23 -7.40 7.96 1.19
CA GLY A 23 -5.96 8.00 1.36
C GLY A 23 -5.49 8.08 2.83
N TRP A 24 -6.40 8.08 3.80
CA TRP A 24 -6.02 8.06 5.20
C TRP A 24 -5.31 6.75 5.57
N ARG A 25 -4.28 6.83 6.41
CA ARG A 25 -3.57 5.67 6.96
C ARG A 25 -3.38 5.82 8.46
N GLN A 26 -3.45 4.71 9.18
CA GLN A 26 -3.16 4.69 10.60
C GLN A 26 -1.66 4.96 10.85
N SER A 27 -1.38 5.76 11.88
CA SER A 27 -0.01 6.07 12.31
C SER A 27 0.78 4.81 12.61
N CYS A 28 2.08 4.82 12.26
CA CYS A 28 2.97 3.69 12.45
C CYS A 28 3.14 3.27 13.92
N LYS A 29 2.86 4.18 14.87
CA LYS A 29 2.93 3.89 16.33
C LYS A 29 1.83 2.93 16.80
N ASP A 30 0.72 2.85 16.07
CA ASP A 30 -0.45 2.05 16.44
C ASP A 30 -0.53 0.73 15.66
N LYS A 31 0.40 0.50 14.72
CA LYS A 31 0.49 -0.73 13.92
C LYS A 31 1.10 -1.84 14.77
N GLY A 32 0.26 -2.54 15.52
CA GLY A 32 0.69 -3.76 16.20
C GLY A 32 1.25 -4.77 15.19
N VAL A 33 2.39 -5.38 15.48
CA VAL A 33 2.98 -6.42 14.63
C VAL A 33 1.96 -7.56 14.46
N ILE A 34 1.73 -7.98 13.21
CA ILE A 34 0.77 -9.06 12.89
C ILE A 34 1.49 -10.40 12.89
N VAL A 35 2.65 -10.48 12.22
CA VAL A 35 3.48 -11.68 12.16
C VAL A 35 4.96 -11.31 12.09
N HIS A 36 5.80 -12.12 12.73
CA HIS A 36 7.26 -12.09 12.57
C HIS A 36 7.64 -12.80 11.26
N GLY A 37 7.78 -12.05 10.17
CA GLY A 37 7.97 -12.64 8.84
C GLY A 37 8.64 -11.73 7.82
N GLY A 38 9.85 -11.23 8.11
CA GLY A 38 10.69 -10.48 7.16
C GLY A 38 9.94 -9.40 6.37
N THR A 39 10.31 -9.21 5.09
CA THR A 39 9.69 -8.23 4.18
C THR A 39 8.23 -8.58 3.83
N CYS A 40 7.86 -9.87 3.83
CA CYS A 40 6.47 -10.31 3.55
C CYS A 40 5.49 -9.82 4.63
N GLY A 41 5.91 -9.83 5.89
CA GLY A 41 5.10 -9.36 7.01
C GLY A 41 4.82 -7.85 6.96
N GLN A 42 5.60 -7.08 6.19
CA GLN A 42 5.41 -5.64 6.03
C GLN A 42 4.28 -5.30 5.04
N LEU A 43 3.89 -6.25 4.18
CA LEU A 43 2.83 -6.05 3.18
C LEU A 43 1.42 -6.08 3.80
N LEU A 44 1.25 -6.80 4.92
CA LEU A 44 -0.03 -6.98 5.56
C LEU A 44 -0.23 -5.94 6.67
N GLU A 45 -1.33 -5.19 6.60
CA GLU A 45 -1.74 -4.25 7.63
C GLU A 45 -3.04 -4.71 8.30
N LYS A 46 -3.19 -4.38 9.59
CA LYS A 46 -4.41 -4.61 10.37
C LYS A 46 -4.84 -3.35 11.07
N TYR A 47 -6.13 -3.04 11.02
CA TYR A 47 -6.76 -1.99 11.81
C TYR A 47 -7.80 -2.57 12.75
N LYS A 48 -7.79 -2.11 14.00
CA LYS A 48 -8.75 -2.55 15.01
C LYS A 48 -10.13 -1.97 14.72
N VAL A 49 -11.16 -2.78 14.92
CA VAL A 49 -12.58 -2.43 14.83
C VAL A 49 -13.26 -2.82 16.16
N LYS A 50 -14.42 -2.24 16.49
CA LYS A 50 -15.22 -2.67 17.65
C LYS A 50 -15.55 -4.17 17.59
N GLY A 51 -15.92 -4.71 18.76
CA GLY A 51 -16.31 -6.11 18.89
C GLY A 51 -15.14 -7.10 18.81
N GLN A 52 -13.92 -6.66 19.12
CA GLN A 52 -12.70 -7.49 19.04
C GLN A 52 -12.45 -8.04 17.63
N LEU A 53 -12.70 -7.21 16.61
CA LEU A 53 -12.45 -7.53 15.22
C LEU A 53 -11.25 -6.74 14.68
N ASN A 54 -10.62 -7.26 13.63
CA ASN A 54 -9.59 -6.59 12.86
C ASN A 54 -9.97 -6.57 11.38
N LEU A 55 -9.85 -5.39 10.75
CA LEU A 55 -9.82 -5.25 9.30
C LEU A 55 -8.42 -5.58 8.81
N ILE A 56 -8.31 -6.59 7.94
CA ILE A 56 -7.04 -7.02 7.35
C ILE A 56 -6.97 -6.57 5.89
N TRP A 57 -5.89 -5.88 5.52
CA TRP A 57 -5.72 -5.35 4.18
C TRP A 57 -4.25 -5.29 3.77
N SER A 58 -3.99 -5.15 2.47
CA SER A 58 -2.64 -4.95 1.93
C SER A 58 -2.68 -4.09 0.67
N VAL A 59 -1.51 -3.62 0.23
CA VAL A 59 -1.32 -3.10 -1.13
C VAL A 59 -0.86 -4.25 -2.02
N ASP A 60 -1.45 -4.35 -3.20
CA ASP A 60 -1.01 -5.23 -4.28
C ASP A 60 -0.76 -4.40 -5.53
N VAL A 61 -0.12 -5.00 -6.53
CA VAL A 61 0.19 -4.38 -7.81
C VAL A 61 -0.36 -5.25 -8.92
N LEU A 62 -1.11 -4.61 -9.82
CA LEU A 62 -1.65 -5.20 -11.04
C LEU A 62 -0.92 -4.61 -12.24
N GLU A 63 -0.74 -5.41 -13.28
CA GLU A 63 -0.30 -4.91 -14.58
C GLU A 63 -1.53 -4.56 -15.43
N GLU A 64 -1.62 -3.31 -15.89
CA GLU A 64 -2.70 -2.81 -16.73
C GLU A 64 -2.11 -1.87 -17.79
N ASN A 65 -2.35 -2.16 -19.08
CA ASN A 65 -1.88 -1.34 -20.20
C ASN A 65 -0.37 -1.04 -20.18
N SER A 66 0.45 -2.05 -19.84
CA SER A 66 1.90 -1.91 -19.67
C SER A 66 2.33 -0.98 -18.53
N ASP A 67 1.44 -0.69 -17.58
CA ASP A 67 1.77 -0.03 -16.33
C ASP A 67 1.51 -0.97 -15.14
N TYR A 68 2.36 -0.89 -14.14
CA TYR A 68 2.07 -1.35 -12.80
C TYR A 68 1.19 -0.33 -12.07
N VAL A 69 0.02 -0.78 -11.61
CA VAL A 69 -0.94 0.01 -10.85
C VAL A 69 -1.07 -0.59 -9.45
N GLN A 70 -0.82 0.22 -8.43
CA GLN A 70 -1.09 -0.17 -7.05
C GLN A 70 -2.61 -0.22 -6.80
N VAL A 71 -3.04 -1.26 -6.10
CA VAL A 71 -4.42 -1.45 -5.65
C VAL A 71 -4.45 -1.81 -4.18
N MET A 72 -5.48 -1.35 -3.48
CA MET A 72 -5.72 -1.75 -2.09
C MET A 72 -6.60 -3.01 -2.07
N LYS A 73 -6.15 -4.06 -1.40
CA LYS A 73 -6.91 -5.28 -1.20
C LYS A 73 -7.39 -5.37 0.23
N ILE A 74 -8.71 -5.44 0.39
CA ILE A 74 -9.34 -5.80 1.66
C ILE A 74 -9.52 -7.32 1.68
N TRP A 75 -8.91 -7.98 2.66
CA TRP A 75 -8.93 -9.43 2.74
C TRP A 75 -10.14 -9.93 3.53
N ASP A 76 -10.30 -9.45 4.77
CA ASP A 76 -11.43 -9.83 5.62
C ASP A 76 -11.55 -8.91 6.85
N VAL A 77 -12.68 -8.99 7.55
CA VAL A 77 -12.91 -8.43 8.89
C VAL A 77 -13.21 -9.58 9.83
N LEU A 78 -12.25 -9.93 10.68
CA LEU A 78 -12.32 -11.16 11.48
C LEU A 78 -11.93 -10.95 12.95
N PRO A 79 -12.30 -11.87 13.84
CA PRO A 79 -11.92 -11.81 15.25
C PRO A 79 -10.41 -11.73 15.47
N VAL A 80 -10.03 -11.10 16.58
CA VAL A 80 -8.61 -11.02 16.99
C VAL A 80 -8.00 -12.42 17.17
N SER A 81 -8.78 -13.40 17.63
CA SER A 81 -8.33 -14.80 17.78
C SER A 81 -7.85 -15.43 16.47
N ASP A 82 -8.50 -15.07 15.37
CA ASP A 82 -8.31 -15.74 14.08
C ASP A 82 -7.30 -14.98 13.21
N THR A 83 -6.89 -13.78 13.65
CA THR A 83 -6.04 -12.84 12.89
C THR A 83 -4.66 -13.43 12.58
N THR A 84 -4.06 -14.13 13.53
CA THR A 84 -2.71 -14.69 13.36
C THR A 84 -2.71 -15.82 12.33
N GLU A 85 -3.61 -16.78 12.45
CA GLU A 85 -3.74 -17.89 11.49
C GLU A 85 -4.04 -17.36 10.08
N PHE A 86 -4.94 -16.38 9.97
CA PHE A 86 -5.27 -15.76 8.69
C PHE A 86 -4.05 -15.07 8.06
N ALA A 87 -3.25 -14.36 8.85
CA ALA A 87 -2.05 -13.69 8.38
C ALA A 87 -0.96 -14.67 7.91
N GLU A 88 -0.81 -15.83 8.56
CA GLU A 88 0.10 -16.89 8.12
C GLU A 88 -0.32 -17.47 6.77
N ARG A 89 -1.62 -17.65 6.55
CA ARG A 89 -2.16 -18.09 5.25
C ARG A 89 -1.90 -17.07 4.15
N LEU A 90 -2.04 -15.78 4.44
CA LEU A 90 -1.72 -14.72 3.47
C LEU A 90 -0.23 -14.64 3.15
N GLN A 91 0.66 -14.96 4.09
CA GLN A 91 2.09 -15.02 3.79
C GLN A 91 2.43 -16.04 2.70
N ILE A 92 1.68 -17.14 2.58
CA ILE A 92 1.88 -18.11 1.50
C ILE A 92 1.66 -17.44 0.14
N ILE A 93 0.68 -16.52 0.05
CA ILE A 93 0.42 -15.73 -1.16
C ILE A 93 1.58 -14.77 -1.41
N PHE A 94 2.02 -14.02 -0.39
CA PHE A 94 3.09 -13.03 -0.56
C PHE A 94 4.45 -13.66 -0.90
N ARG A 95 4.71 -14.89 -0.47
CA ARG A 95 5.92 -15.65 -0.84
C ARG A 95 6.01 -15.96 -2.33
N SER A 96 4.89 -15.91 -3.07
CA SER A 96 4.88 -16.07 -4.52
C SER A 96 5.27 -14.79 -5.28
N TYR A 97 5.38 -13.64 -4.60
CA TYR A 97 5.72 -12.38 -5.26
C TYR A 97 7.20 -12.32 -5.57
N THR A 98 7.53 -11.73 -6.73
CA THR A 98 8.90 -11.35 -7.05
C THR A 98 9.36 -10.21 -6.14
N ALA A 99 10.68 -10.06 -5.98
CA ALA A 99 11.24 -8.95 -5.22
C ALA A 99 10.77 -7.60 -5.76
N ASP A 100 10.71 -7.44 -7.08
CA ASP A 100 10.22 -6.21 -7.73
C ASP A 100 8.76 -5.93 -7.39
N LYS A 101 7.89 -6.93 -7.46
CA LYS A 101 6.49 -6.79 -7.06
C LYS A 101 6.36 -6.43 -5.58
N MET A 102 7.12 -7.08 -4.70
CA MET A 102 7.12 -6.74 -3.27
C MET A 102 7.56 -5.29 -3.03
N ASN A 103 8.63 -4.86 -3.69
CA ASN A 103 9.13 -3.48 -3.59
C ASN A 103 8.06 -2.49 -4.05
N LEU A 104 7.42 -2.75 -5.20
CA LEU A 104 6.33 -1.91 -5.69
C LEU A 104 5.15 -1.86 -4.72
N CYS A 105 4.77 -2.95 -4.05
CA CYS A 105 3.72 -2.92 -3.03
C CYS A 105 4.09 -2.10 -1.79
N LEU A 106 5.38 -1.98 -1.46
CA LEU A 106 5.88 -1.24 -0.29
C LEU A 106 6.09 0.25 -0.55
N LEU A 107 6.18 0.66 -1.83
CA LEU A 107 6.27 2.07 -2.18
C LEU A 107 5.04 2.84 -1.73
N ARG A 108 5.25 4.03 -1.18
CA ARG A 108 4.20 4.93 -0.74
C ARG A 108 4.39 6.29 -1.40
N CYS A 109 3.34 6.79 -2.04
CA CYS A 109 3.24 8.17 -2.48
C CYS A 109 2.34 8.93 -1.49
N VAL A 110 2.83 10.07 -1.00
CA VAL A 110 2.11 10.89 -0.02
C VAL A 110 1.82 12.26 -0.64
N GLU A 111 0.55 12.61 -0.72
CA GLU A 111 0.05 13.91 -1.17
C GLU A 111 -0.63 14.61 0.01
N GLY A 112 0.07 15.60 0.60
CA GLY A 112 -0.38 16.22 1.85
C GLY A 112 -0.41 15.22 3.00
N ASP A 113 -1.60 14.94 3.53
CA ASP A 113 -1.85 13.96 4.60
C ASP A 113 -2.39 12.61 4.08
N LYS A 114 -2.48 12.44 2.75
CA LYS A 114 -3.08 11.27 2.11
C LYS A 114 -2.02 10.40 1.44
N VAL A 115 -2.23 9.08 1.50
CA VAL A 115 -1.46 8.09 0.74
C VAL A 115 -2.25 7.68 -0.49
N VAL A 116 -1.69 7.95 -1.67
CA VAL A 116 -2.32 7.68 -2.96
C VAL A 116 -1.66 6.49 -3.67
N PRO A 117 -2.41 5.71 -4.49
CA PRO A 117 -1.83 4.63 -5.27
C PRO A 117 -0.85 5.15 -6.32
N MET A 118 0.27 4.45 -6.48
CA MET A 118 1.23 4.73 -7.54
C MET A 118 0.90 4.01 -8.84
N ARG A 119 1.22 4.65 -9.95
CA ARG A 119 1.25 4.06 -11.29
C ARG A 119 2.64 4.24 -11.87
N SER A 120 3.25 3.17 -12.35
CA SER A 120 4.60 3.17 -12.93
C SER A 120 4.62 2.36 -14.20
N PRO A 121 5.39 2.74 -15.24
CA PRO A 121 5.54 1.91 -16.42
C PRO A 121 6.16 0.57 -16.06
N VAL A 122 5.72 -0.50 -16.72
CA VAL A 122 6.42 -1.79 -16.68
C VAL A 122 7.73 -1.59 -17.43
N ASP A 123 8.85 -1.78 -16.74
CA ASP A 123 10.18 -1.69 -17.36
C ASP A 123 10.24 -2.65 -18.55
N SER A 124 10.10 -2.09 -19.75
CA SER A 124 10.17 -2.83 -21.02
C SER A 124 11.61 -3.21 -21.38
N SER A 125 12.56 -3.00 -20.47
CA SER A 125 13.99 -3.16 -20.74
C SER A 125 14.47 -4.60 -20.49
N SER A 126 13.97 -5.54 -21.29
CA SER A 126 14.80 -6.69 -21.67
C SER A 126 15.85 -6.32 -22.75
N SER A 127 15.88 -5.07 -23.23
CA SER A 127 17.00 -4.62 -24.04
C SER A 127 17.24 -3.12 -23.88
N ARG A 128 18.30 -2.79 -23.13
CA ARG A 128 19.33 -1.78 -23.44
C ARG A 128 20.02 -1.44 -22.13
N ALA A 129 21.33 -1.71 -22.07
CA ALA A 129 22.20 -1.08 -21.09
C ALA A 129 22.09 0.44 -21.31
N ALA A 130 21.25 1.10 -20.52
CA ALA A 130 21.13 2.54 -20.51
C ALA A 130 21.92 3.07 -19.31
N ASP A 131 22.74 4.07 -19.59
CA ASP A 131 23.61 4.75 -18.64
C ASP A 131 22.78 5.34 -17.48
N PRO A 132 23.09 5.01 -16.21
CA PRO A 132 22.35 5.51 -15.04
C PRO A 132 22.27 7.05 -14.95
N VAL A 133 23.15 7.79 -15.64
CA VAL A 133 23.12 9.27 -15.69
C VAL A 133 21.92 9.80 -16.51
N GLU A 134 21.44 9.05 -17.51
CA GLU A 134 20.36 9.49 -18.40
C GLU A 134 18.97 9.36 -17.75
N ILE A 135 18.83 8.46 -16.79
CA ILE A 135 17.57 8.21 -16.06
C ILE A 135 17.29 9.34 -15.06
N LEU A 136 18.34 9.87 -14.42
CA LEU A 136 18.23 10.92 -13.40
C LEU A 136 18.17 12.34 -13.98
N SER A 137 18.56 12.55 -15.23
CA SER A 137 18.60 13.87 -15.86
C SER A 137 17.22 14.37 -16.31
N LYS A 138 16.26 13.48 -16.59
CA LYS A 138 14.91 13.84 -17.05
C LYS A 138 13.99 14.36 -15.92
N PRO A 139 13.95 13.79 -14.70
CA PRO A 139 13.14 14.33 -13.61
C PRO A 139 13.69 15.68 -13.10
N LEU A 140 15.03 15.83 -13.02
CA LEU A 140 15.67 16.99 -12.41
C LEU A 140 15.64 18.24 -13.29
N SER A 141 15.64 18.08 -14.61
CA SER A 141 15.53 19.22 -15.56
C SER A 141 14.16 19.91 -15.51
N SER A 142 13.14 19.27 -14.92
CA SER A 142 11.83 19.88 -14.70
C SER A 142 11.76 20.73 -13.41
N LEU A 143 12.78 20.66 -12.54
CA LEU A 143 12.87 21.44 -11.31
C LEU A 143 13.78 22.65 -11.53
N SER A 144 13.31 23.62 -12.33
CA SER A 144 13.97 24.92 -12.41
C SER A 144 13.34 25.86 -11.38
N LEU A 145 14.09 26.20 -10.33
CA LEU A 145 13.75 27.34 -9.46
C LEU A 145 14.17 28.60 -10.20
N THR A 146 13.19 29.31 -10.75
CA THR A 146 13.39 30.66 -11.25
C THR A 146 13.47 31.60 -10.04
N ASP A 147 14.68 32.02 -9.68
CA ASP A 147 14.87 33.16 -8.78
C ASP A 147 14.54 34.43 -9.58
N GLU A 148 13.37 35.01 -9.30
CA GLU A 148 12.99 36.33 -9.79
C GLU A 148 13.87 37.38 -9.09
N PRO A 149 14.70 38.16 -9.81
CA PRO A 149 15.45 39.24 -9.20
C PRO A 149 14.48 40.39 -8.84
N ASN A 150 14.33 40.66 -7.55
CA ASN A 150 13.71 41.89 -7.06
C ASN A 150 14.56 43.08 -7.52
N ILE A 151 14.15 43.72 -8.62
CA ILE A 151 14.69 45.00 -9.06
C ILE A 151 13.99 46.09 -8.23
N LYS A 152 14.82 46.91 -7.57
CA LYS A 152 14.42 48.05 -6.74
C LYS A 152 14.36 49.32 -7.57
#